data_AF-A0A182WQL6-F1
#
_entry.id   AF-A0A182WQL6-F1
#
_cell.length_a   1.000
_cell.length_b   1.000
_cell.length_c   1.000
_cell.angle_alpha   90.00
_cell.angle_beta   90.00
_cell.angle_gamma   90.00
#
_symmetry.space_group_name_H-M   'P 1'
#
loop_
_entity.id
_entity.type
_entity.pdbx_description
1 polymer ?
#
loop_
_entity_poly.entity_id
_entity_poly.type
_entity_poly.pdbx_seq_one_letter_code
_entity_poly.pdbx_strand_id
1 'polypeptide(L)'
;MANIELETEDKLEYRFVPAGNGVVNFKVRAPNDAHIALTTNPQESDPMLEVFIGGWKNTKSVIRKNRTKPDVTELETPDILNAGEFRGFWIRWQDNVITVGNEGSAAAFLSYENPEPFPINSVGFCTGWGATGSWLIEPASEQASPSAPTAAALRGSGGAACWVAAANGEIPPNAVVGGTDGEDMYIGRAQHEGGIIPGKVVASHGVCYIAWGGVENPKAEYEVLCDFNGEFVPVSGSDIPATALPAGESEEGEPLFIGRVTHEGSVTVGKVQPSHGVCYIPYGGQELAFAEYEIYVNP
;
A
#
# COMPACT_ATOMS: atom_id res chain seq x y z
N MET A 1 4.74 -18.39 -6.20
CA MET A 1 5.38 -18.94 -4.99
C MET A 1 4.43 -19.93 -4.34
N ALA A 2 4.93 -20.89 -3.55
CA ALA A 2 4.06 -21.81 -2.82
C ALA A 2 3.48 -21.11 -1.57
N ASN A 3 2.24 -21.45 -1.20
CA ASN A 3 1.61 -20.93 0.03
C ASN A 3 2.34 -21.45 1.27
N ILE A 4 2.36 -20.66 2.34
CA ILE A 4 2.78 -21.11 3.66
C ILE A 4 1.61 -21.89 4.28
N GLU A 5 1.80 -23.17 4.52
CA GLU A 5 0.82 -24.03 5.18
C GLU A 5 1.07 -24.03 6.69
N LEU A 6 0.01 -23.80 7.46
CA LEU A 6 0.07 -23.76 8.92
C LEU A 6 -1.12 -24.53 9.51
N GLU A 7 -0.86 -25.29 10.58
CA GLU A 7 -1.88 -25.90 11.41
C GLU A 7 -1.82 -25.30 12.82
N THR A 8 -2.98 -24.95 13.37
CA THR A 8 -3.13 -24.36 14.70
C THR A 8 -3.96 -25.29 15.58
N GLU A 9 -3.47 -25.49 16.80
CA GLU A 9 -4.12 -26.33 17.81
C GLU A 9 -5.19 -25.53 18.57
N ASP A 10 -5.96 -26.23 19.40
CA ASP A 10 -6.90 -25.64 20.35
C ASP A 10 -6.12 -24.99 21.51
N LYS A 11 -5.45 -23.86 21.21
CA LYS A 11 -4.71 -23.03 22.16
C LYS A 11 -4.43 -21.66 21.55
N LEU A 12 -4.39 -20.65 22.42
CA LEU A 12 -4.06 -19.28 22.02
C LEU A 12 -2.54 -19.10 21.93
N GLU A 13 -1.92 -19.67 20.91
CA GLU A 13 -0.49 -19.56 20.63
C GLU A 13 -0.29 -19.15 19.16
N TYR A 14 0.16 -17.92 18.95
CA TYR A 14 0.35 -17.37 17.61
C TYR A 14 1.58 -17.95 16.92
N ARG A 15 1.42 -18.37 15.67
CA ARG A 15 2.53 -18.66 14.78
C ARG A 15 2.72 -17.49 13.83
N PHE A 16 3.89 -16.87 13.91
CA PHE A 16 4.19 -15.65 13.17
C PHE A 16 4.82 -15.95 11.81
N VAL A 17 4.39 -15.20 10.81
CA VAL A 17 5.03 -15.10 9.50
C VAL A 17 5.43 -13.63 9.25
N PRO A 18 6.39 -13.37 8.34
CA PRO A 18 6.67 -12.02 7.87
C PRO A 18 5.43 -11.39 7.25
N ALA A 19 5.17 -10.11 7.55
CA ALA A 19 4.09 -9.37 6.92
C ALA A 19 4.53 -8.88 5.53
N GLY A 20 3.59 -8.86 4.57
CA GLY A 20 3.80 -8.24 3.26
C GLY A 20 3.62 -6.73 3.30
N ASN A 21 3.72 -6.07 2.13
CA ASN A 21 3.50 -4.62 2.02
C ASN A 21 2.00 -4.29 2.14
N GLY A 22 1.54 -4.00 3.35
CA GLY A 22 0.21 -3.44 3.59
C GLY A 22 -0.95 -4.41 3.43
N VAL A 23 -0.71 -5.69 3.15
CA VAL A 23 -1.73 -6.71 3.00
C VAL A 23 -1.23 -8.09 3.38
N VAL A 24 -2.13 -8.90 3.93
CA VAL A 24 -1.97 -10.35 4.02
C VAL A 24 -3.23 -11.01 3.48
N ASN A 25 -3.04 -11.92 2.51
CA ASN A 25 -4.08 -12.80 2.02
C ASN A 25 -3.88 -14.18 2.65
N PHE A 26 -4.97 -14.78 3.10
CA PHE A 26 -4.92 -16.10 3.67
C PHE A 26 -6.26 -16.81 3.48
N LYS A 27 -6.22 -18.13 3.51
CA LYS A 27 -7.40 -18.97 3.64
C LYS A 27 -7.33 -19.72 4.95
N VAL A 28 -8.48 -19.90 5.58
CA VAL A 28 -8.60 -20.68 6.80
C VAL A 28 -9.76 -21.65 6.69
N ARG A 29 -9.54 -22.87 7.17
CA ARG A 29 -10.58 -23.87 7.42
C ARG A 29 -10.61 -24.12 8.92
N ALA A 30 -11.63 -23.60 9.58
CA ALA A 30 -11.84 -23.69 11.02
C ALA A 30 -13.33 -23.53 11.35
N PRO A 31 -13.85 -24.15 12.42
CA PRO A 31 -15.26 -24.01 12.80
C PRO A 31 -15.61 -22.63 13.38
N ASN A 32 -14.65 -21.92 13.98
CA ASN A 32 -14.80 -20.61 14.61
C ASN A 32 -13.42 -20.06 15.05
N ASP A 33 -13.42 -18.82 15.53
CA ASP A 33 -12.35 -18.19 16.31
C ASP A 33 -10.99 -18.19 15.59
N ALA A 34 -10.95 -17.73 14.34
CA ALA A 34 -9.71 -17.42 13.63
C ALA A 34 -9.12 -16.11 14.16
N HIS A 35 -7.93 -16.16 14.75
CA HIS A 35 -7.26 -15.01 15.36
C HIS A 35 -6.03 -14.63 14.55
N ILE A 36 -5.93 -13.35 14.21
CA ILE A 36 -4.82 -12.80 13.45
C ILE A 36 -4.24 -11.61 14.22
N ALA A 37 -2.97 -11.69 14.61
CA ALA A 37 -2.26 -10.61 15.28
C ALA A 37 -1.40 -9.81 14.28
N LEU A 38 -1.47 -8.49 14.33
CA LEU A 38 -0.63 -7.55 13.57
C LEU A 38 0.35 -6.89 14.53
N THR A 39 1.65 -7.14 14.36
CA THR A 39 2.70 -6.72 15.29
C THR A 39 3.94 -6.19 14.57
N THR A 40 4.76 -5.41 15.28
CA THR A 40 6.07 -4.96 14.76
C THR A 40 7.11 -6.07 14.74
N ASN A 41 7.06 -6.99 15.71
CA ASN A 41 8.01 -8.09 15.86
C ASN A 41 7.25 -9.43 15.82
N PRO A 42 7.91 -10.57 15.50
CA PRO A 42 7.27 -11.90 15.46
C PRO A 42 7.02 -12.47 16.87
N GLN A 43 6.38 -11.67 17.71
CA GLN A 43 6.03 -11.96 19.09
C GLN A 43 4.83 -11.11 19.51
N GLU A 44 4.15 -11.55 20.56
CA GLU A 44 3.06 -10.81 21.17
C GLU A 44 3.63 -9.64 21.98
N SER A 45 3.44 -8.41 21.52
CA SER A 45 3.94 -7.20 22.17
C SER A 45 3.09 -5.98 21.82
N ASP A 46 2.93 -5.05 22.76
CA ASP A 46 2.29 -3.77 22.48
C ASP A 46 3.24 -2.81 21.72
N PRO A 47 2.74 -2.00 20.78
CA PRO A 47 1.36 -1.99 20.28
C PRO A 47 1.04 -3.19 19.36
N MET A 48 -0.17 -3.74 19.50
CA MET A 48 -0.68 -4.86 18.71
C MET A 48 -2.15 -4.64 18.33
N LEU A 49 -2.51 -5.07 17.12
CA LEU A 49 -3.92 -5.19 16.71
C LEU A 49 -4.26 -6.65 16.49
N GLU A 50 -5.41 -7.07 16.97
CA GLU A 50 -5.91 -8.43 16.83
C GLU A 50 -7.21 -8.40 16.03
N VAL A 51 -7.24 -9.12 14.92
CA VAL A 51 -8.43 -9.37 14.12
C VAL A 51 -8.96 -10.75 14.49
N PHE A 52 -10.21 -10.80 14.94
CA PHE A 52 -10.93 -12.04 15.20
C PHE A 52 -11.96 -12.20 14.09
N ILE A 53 -11.88 -13.27 13.33
CA ILE A 53 -12.86 -13.63 12.30
C ILE A 53 -13.66 -14.83 12.78
N GLY A 54 -14.98 -14.75 12.72
CA GLY A 54 -15.86 -15.83 13.18
C GLY A 54 -15.68 -16.16 14.67
N GLY A 55 -15.42 -15.14 15.50
CA GLY A 55 -15.38 -15.30 16.94
C GLY A 55 -16.74 -15.57 17.56
N TRP A 56 -16.75 -15.90 18.86
CA TRP A 56 -17.97 -16.21 19.62
C TRP A 56 -18.81 -17.29 18.93
N LYS A 57 -18.20 -18.44 18.64
CA LYS A 57 -18.83 -19.55 17.90
C LYS A 57 -19.30 -19.13 16.50
N ASN A 58 -18.44 -18.43 15.75
CA ASN A 58 -18.70 -18.04 14.37
C ASN A 58 -19.86 -17.06 14.19
N THR A 59 -20.09 -16.18 15.16
CA THR A 59 -21.21 -15.22 15.12
C THR A 59 -20.78 -13.79 14.79
N LYS A 60 -19.55 -13.41 15.10
CA LYS A 60 -19.07 -12.05 14.88
C LYS A 60 -17.58 -11.96 14.60
N SER A 61 -17.17 -10.84 14.03
CA SER A 61 -15.78 -10.49 13.80
C SER A 61 -15.47 -9.17 14.46
N VAL A 62 -14.29 -9.03 15.05
CA VAL A 62 -13.88 -7.80 15.76
C VAL A 62 -12.43 -7.45 15.48
N ILE A 63 -12.08 -6.18 15.65
CA ILE A 63 -10.67 -5.76 15.80
C ILE A 63 -10.49 -5.30 17.24
N ARG A 64 -9.42 -5.73 17.90
CA ARG A 64 -9.04 -5.33 19.25
C ARG A 64 -7.65 -4.71 19.24
N LYS A 65 -7.42 -3.74 20.12
CA LYS A 65 -6.10 -3.15 20.34
C LYS A 65 -5.52 -3.60 21.69
N ASN A 66 -4.25 -4.00 21.68
CA ASN A 66 -3.44 -4.33 22.86
C ASN A 66 -4.13 -5.29 23.86
N ARG A 67 -4.94 -6.24 23.37
CA ARG A 67 -5.73 -7.17 24.22
C ARG A 67 -6.65 -6.49 25.23
N THR A 68 -6.95 -5.21 25.02
CA THR A 68 -7.80 -4.42 25.92
C THR A 68 -9.24 -4.37 25.41
N LYS A 69 -10.19 -4.30 26.33
CA LYS A 69 -11.61 -4.03 26.04
C LYS A 69 -11.91 -2.54 26.27
N PRO A 70 -12.86 -1.93 25.54
CA PRO A 70 -13.70 -2.53 24.49
C PRO A 70 -12.94 -2.85 23.19
N ASP A 71 -13.52 -3.71 22.35
CA ASP A 71 -13.04 -3.91 20.99
C ASP A 71 -13.20 -2.60 20.19
N VAL A 72 -12.29 -2.33 19.25
CA VAL A 72 -12.27 -1.05 18.52
C VAL A 72 -13.26 -1.03 17.35
N THR A 73 -13.60 -2.19 16.82
CA THR A 73 -14.72 -2.38 15.89
C THR A 73 -15.28 -3.79 16.05
N GLU A 74 -16.58 -3.94 15.81
CA GLU A 74 -17.31 -5.21 15.93
C GLU A 74 -18.41 -5.25 14.85
N LEU A 75 -18.54 -6.39 14.18
CA LEU A 75 -19.60 -6.65 13.21
C LEU A 75 -20.11 -8.08 13.37
N GLU A 76 -21.43 -8.27 13.30
CA GLU A 76 -22.03 -9.60 13.19
C GLU A 76 -21.69 -10.22 11.83
N THR A 77 -21.08 -11.40 11.88
CA THR A 77 -20.62 -12.15 10.70
C THR A 77 -20.94 -13.62 10.90
N PRO A 78 -22.24 -13.99 10.99
CA PRO A 78 -22.64 -15.36 11.25
C PRO A 78 -22.16 -16.28 10.13
N ASP A 79 -21.67 -17.45 10.52
CA ASP A 79 -21.24 -18.51 9.60
C ASP A 79 -20.14 -18.08 8.61
N ILE A 80 -19.32 -17.09 8.97
CA ILE A 80 -18.26 -16.57 8.10
C ILE A 80 -17.12 -17.58 7.90
N LEU A 81 -16.80 -18.36 8.93
CA LEU A 81 -15.85 -19.49 8.86
C LEU A 81 -16.56 -20.82 8.57
N ASN A 82 -15.78 -21.83 8.16
CA ASN A 82 -16.31 -23.17 7.89
C ASN A 82 -15.28 -24.26 8.23
N ALA A 83 -15.72 -25.35 8.86
CA ALA A 83 -14.86 -26.46 9.27
C ALA A 83 -14.51 -27.44 8.13
N GLY A 84 -15.33 -27.49 7.08
CA GLY A 84 -15.19 -28.43 5.97
C GLY A 84 -14.46 -27.87 4.75
N GLU A 85 -14.42 -26.55 4.59
CA GLU A 85 -13.84 -25.88 3.43
C GLU A 85 -12.94 -24.69 3.81
N PHE A 86 -11.97 -24.39 2.95
CA PHE A 86 -11.18 -23.17 3.08
C PHE A 86 -12.01 -21.96 2.68
N ARG A 87 -11.97 -20.92 3.52
CA ARG A 87 -12.51 -19.60 3.20
C ARG A 87 -11.40 -18.57 3.19
N GLY A 88 -11.36 -17.80 2.12
CA GLY A 88 -10.32 -16.80 1.89
C GLY A 88 -10.69 -15.44 2.44
N PHE A 89 -9.69 -14.75 2.98
CA PHE A 89 -9.80 -13.42 3.56
C PHE A 89 -8.56 -12.61 3.21
N TRP A 90 -8.71 -11.30 3.29
CA TRP A 90 -7.61 -10.36 3.27
C TRP A 90 -7.71 -9.42 4.46
N ILE A 91 -6.56 -9.06 5.01
CA ILE A 91 -6.42 -7.94 5.96
C ILE A 91 -5.46 -6.95 5.33
N ARG A 92 -5.89 -5.69 5.21
CA ARG A 92 -5.08 -4.59 4.67
C ARG A 92 -4.82 -3.56 5.76
N TRP A 93 -3.59 -3.06 5.81
CA TRP A 93 -3.18 -1.95 6.66
C TRP A 93 -2.55 -0.88 5.79
N GLN A 94 -3.33 0.15 5.49
CA GLN A 94 -2.90 1.26 4.65
C GLN A 94 -3.48 2.54 5.26
N ASP A 95 -2.68 3.59 5.31
CA ASP A 95 -3.14 4.93 5.72
C ASP A 95 -3.75 4.98 7.11
N ASN A 96 -3.15 4.22 8.03
CA ASN A 96 -3.61 4.01 9.39
C ASN A 96 -4.95 3.28 9.50
N VAL A 97 -5.57 2.86 8.39
CA VAL A 97 -6.81 2.10 8.41
C VAL A 97 -6.52 0.61 8.26
N ILE A 98 -7.03 -0.17 9.21
CA ILE A 98 -7.08 -1.63 9.10
C ILE A 98 -8.43 -2.01 8.52
N THR A 99 -8.42 -2.71 7.38
CA THR A 99 -9.63 -3.26 6.77
C THR A 99 -9.54 -4.77 6.63
N VAL A 100 -10.67 -5.44 6.76
CA VAL A 100 -10.79 -6.90 6.66
C VAL A 100 -11.91 -7.23 5.70
N GLY A 101 -11.64 -8.11 4.74
CA GLY A 101 -12.62 -8.52 3.73
C GLY A 101 -12.47 -9.96 3.30
N ASN A 102 -13.40 -10.39 2.44
CA ASN A 102 -13.44 -11.74 1.88
C ASN A 102 -12.62 -11.81 0.60
N GLU A 103 -11.98 -12.96 0.35
CA GLU A 103 -11.36 -13.26 -0.94
C GLU A 103 -12.36 -13.08 -2.09
N GLY A 104 -11.94 -12.42 -3.17
CA GLY A 104 -12.79 -12.10 -4.31
C GLY A 104 -13.73 -10.91 -4.11
N SER A 105 -13.84 -10.36 -2.90
CA SER A 105 -14.57 -9.12 -2.62
C SER A 105 -13.62 -7.95 -2.43
N ALA A 106 -13.85 -6.84 -3.14
CA ALA A 106 -13.11 -5.59 -2.89
C ALA A 106 -13.59 -4.87 -1.61
N ALA A 107 -14.85 -5.09 -1.21
CA ALA A 107 -15.43 -4.44 -0.04
C ALA A 107 -14.97 -5.11 1.27
N ALA A 108 -14.57 -4.27 2.23
CA ALA A 108 -14.28 -4.68 3.59
C ALA A 108 -15.58 -4.89 4.38
N PHE A 109 -15.61 -5.87 5.27
CA PHE A 109 -16.66 -6.02 6.28
C PHE A 109 -16.25 -5.45 7.64
N LEU A 110 -14.95 -5.35 7.95
CA LEU A 110 -14.46 -4.56 9.09
C LEU A 110 -13.55 -3.44 8.60
N SER A 111 -13.65 -2.30 9.26
CA SER A 111 -12.76 -1.15 9.07
C SER A 111 -12.48 -0.49 10.42
N TYR A 112 -11.24 -0.08 10.63
CA TYR A 112 -10.81 0.63 11.83
C TYR A 112 -9.69 1.61 11.49
N GLU A 113 -9.91 2.89 11.75
CA GLU A 113 -8.86 3.91 11.71
C GLU A 113 -8.06 3.87 13.01
N ASN A 114 -6.77 3.54 12.91
CA ASN A 114 -5.85 3.46 14.03
C ASN A 114 -5.23 4.83 14.33
N PRO A 115 -5.61 5.53 15.41
CA PRO A 115 -5.10 6.86 15.71
C PRO A 115 -3.61 6.86 16.10
N GLU A 116 -3.09 5.70 16.51
CA GLU A 116 -1.69 5.49 16.92
C GLU A 116 -1.10 4.36 16.06
N PRO A 117 -0.72 4.66 14.79
CA PRO A 117 -0.15 3.69 13.89
C PRO A 117 1.23 3.22 14.38
N PHE A 118 1.54 1.97 14.07
CA PHE A 118 2.82 1.34 14.35
C PHE A 118 3.18 0.43 13.17
N PRO A 119 4.48 0.16 12.92
CA PRO A 119 4.88 -0.73 11.84
C PRO A 119 4.36 -2.15 12.08
N ILE A 120 3.72 -2.73 11.07
CA ILE A 120 3.25 -4.12 11.05
C ILE A 120 4.21 -4.89 10.14
N ASN A 121 5.18 -5.58 10.74
CA ASN A 121 6.18 -6.36 10.02
C ASN A 121 5.98 -7.87 10.22
N SER A 122 5.10 -8.25 11.14
CA SER A 122 4.77 -9.65 11.38
C SER A 122 3.27 -9.85 11.57
N VAL A 123 2.78 -10.97 11.04
CA VAL A 123 1.40 -11.42 11.18
C VAL A 123 1.40 -12.75 11.92
N GLY A 124 0.75 -12.80 13.06
CA GLY A 124 0.54 -14.01 13.86
C GLY A 124 -0.78 -14.66 13.51
N PHE A 125 -0.81 -15.98 13.35
CA PHE A 125 -2.02 -16.76 13.11
C PHE A 125 -2.22 -17.79 14.21
N CYS A 126 -3.43 -17.86 14.78
CA CYS A 126 -3.86 -18.95 15.65
C CYS A 126 -5.37 -19.15 15.58
N THR A 127 -5.84 -20.27 16.14
CA THR A 127 -7.25 -20.46 16.47
C THR A 127 -7.44 -20.26 17.97
N GLY A 128 -8.56 -19.67 18.36
CA GLY A 128 -8.94 -19.52 19.77
C GLY A 128 -9.28 -20.87 20.44
N TRP A 129 -9.51 -20.82 21.75
CA TRP A 129 -9.93 -22.01 22.51
C TRP A 129 -11.28 -22.54 22.00
N GLY A 130 -11.36 -23.85 21.77
CA GLY A 130 -12.50 -24.57 21.20
C GLY A 130 -12.44 -24.79 19.69
N ALA A 131 -11.34 -24.39 19.02
CA ALA A 131 -11.14 -24.59 17.58
C ALA A 131 -9.70 -24.98 17.23
N THR A 132 -9.57 -25.82 16.19
CA THR A 132 -8.34 -26.02 15.44
C THR A 132 -8.51 -25.41 14.04
N GLY A 133 -7.39 -25.04 13.41
CA GLY A 133 -7.44 -24.39 12.10
C GLY A 133 -6.34 -24.87 11.17
N SER A 134 -6.71 -25.11 9.92
CA SER A 134 -5.75 -25.28 8.81
C SER A 134 -5.71 -23.98 8.02
N TRP A 135 -4.51 -23.50 7.70
CA TRP A 135 -4.28 -22.18 7.10
C TRP A 135 -3.43 -22.29 5.84
N LEU A 136 -3.81 -21.53 4.82
CA LEU A 136 -3.02 -21.31 3.61
C LEU A 136 -2.72 -19.82 3.55
N ILE A 137 -1.51 -19.43 3.86
CA ILE A 137 -1.12 -18.02 3.90
C ILE A 137 -0.34 -17.73 2.63
N GLU A 138 -0.75 -16.70 1.89
CA GLU A 138 0.06 -16.24 0.76
C GLU A 138 1.33 -15.61 1.34
N PRO A 139 2.53 -16.06 0.93
CA PRO A 139 3.75 -15.48 1.43
C PRO A 139 3.77 -14.00 1.06
N ALA A 140 4.33 -13.18 1.96
CA ALA A 140 4.75 -11.84 1.61
C ALA A 140 5.59 -11.94 0.32
N SER A 141 5.15 -11.28 -0.75
CA SER A 141 5.93 -11.23 -1.98
C SER A 141 7.28 -10.60 -1.64
N GLU A 142 8.36 -11.38 -1.72
CA GLU A 142 9.72 -10.88 -1.62
C GLU A 142 10.02 -9.98 -2.83
N GLN A 143 9.64 -8.71 -2.74
CA GLN A 143 10.38 -7.64 -3.38
C GLN A 143 11.06 -6.86 -2.24
N ALA A 144 12.35 -7.19 -2.07
CA ALA A 144 13.37 -6.62 -1.21
C ALA A 144 12.90 -5.81 0.02
N SER A 145 13.15 -6.34 1.22
CA SER A 145 13.35 -5.49 2.39
C SER A 145 14.55 -4.57 2.17
N PRO A 146 14.45 -3.25 2.44
CA PRO A 146 15.57 -2.51 2.99
C PRO A 146 15.40 -2.40 4.50
N SER A 147 16.47 -2.76 5.20
CA SER A 147 16.68 -2.65 6.63
C SER A 147 16.30 -1.26 7.18
N ALA A 148 15.46 -1.19 8.21
CA ALA A 148 15.29 0.01 9.05
C ALA A 148 16.53 0.20 9.96
N PRO A 149 16.77 1.38 10.61
CA PRO A 149 15.91 2.58 10.77
C PRO A 149 16.65 3.89 10.33
N THR A 150 16.10 5.11 10.25
CA THR A 150 15.27 5.93 11.15
C THR A 150 15.09 7.28 10.45
N ALA A 151 13.92 7.93 10.48
CA ALA A 151 13.75 9.37 10.73
C ALA A 151 12.30 9.81 10.52
N ALA A 152 11.85 10.67 11.40
CA ALA A 152 10.50 11.20 11.48
C ALA A 152 10.13 12.15 10.32
N ALA A 153 8.88 12.09 9.88
CA ALA A 153 8.13 13.22 9.34
C ALA A 153 6.63 12.95 9.56
N LEU A 154 6.04 13.56 10.58
CA LEU A 154 5.13 14.71 10.46
C LEU A 154 3.79 14.36 9.80
N ARG A 155 2.82 14.14 10.69
CA ARG A 155 1.39 14.08 10.40
C ARG A 155 0.96 15.40 9.76
N GLY A 156 0.39 15.33 8.55
CA GLY A 156 -0.46 16.36 7.96
C GLY A 156 -1.71 15.67 7.40
N SER A 157 -2.89 16.05 7.89
CA SER A 157 -4.18 15.59 7.36
C SER A 157 -4.30 15.93 5.88
N GLY A 158 -4.27 14.93 5.02
CA GLY A 158 -4.66 14.98 3.62
C GLY A 158 -5.06 13.56 3.23
N GLY A 159 -6.20 13.39 2.56
CA GLY A 159 -6.72 12.06 2.20
C GLY A 159 -5.64 11.24 1.54
N ALA A 160 -5.42 10.01 2.00
CA ALA A 160 -4.23 9.28 1.59
C ALA A 160 -4.27 8.87 0.11
N ALA A 161 -3.11 8.91 -0.54
CA ALA A 161 -2.97 8.61 -1.96
C ALA A 161 -3.21 7.14 -2.26
N CYS A 162 -4.27 6.84 -3.03
CA CYS A 162 -4.57 5.49 -3.50
C CYS A 162 -3.73 5.17 -4.74
N TRP A 163 -2.72 4.31 -4.58
CA TRP A 163 -1.91 3.80 -5.69
C TRP A 163 -2.42 2.41 -6.08
N VAL A 164 -2.81 2.24 -7.35
CA VAL A 164 -3.40 1.00 -7.86
C VAL A 164 -2.43 0.36 -8.85
N ALA A 165 -2.03 -0.88 -8.58
CA ALA A 165 -1.19 -1.66 -9.49
C ALA A 165 -1.90 -1.86 -10.84
N ALA A 166 -1.15 -1.68 -11.93
CA ALA A 166 -1.61 -1.82 -13.29
C ALA A 166 -0.45 -2.25 -14.19
N ALA A 167 -0.77 -2.72 -15.39
CA ALA A 167 0.25 -3.10 -16.36
C ALA A 167 -0.24 -2.94 -17.79
N ASN A 168 0.70 -2.89 -18.73
CA ASN A 168 0.45 -3.02 -20.17
C ASN A 168 -0.62 -2.02 -20.72
N GLY A 169 -0.66 -0.81 -20.17
CA GLY A 169 -1.59 0.25 -20.59
C GLY A 169 -2.92 0.25 -19.86
N GLU A 170 -3.12 -0.66 -18.89
CA GLU A 170 -4.30 -0.61 -18.02
C GLU A 170 -4.33 0.70 -17.23
N ILE A 171 -5.48 1.36 -17.26
CA ILE A 171 -5.78 2.57 -16.49
C ILE A 171 -6.98 2.26 -15.57
N PRO A 172 -6.77 2.25 -14.24
CA PRO A 172 -7.86 2.03 -13.28
C PRO A 172 -8.92 3.15 -13.32
N PRO A 173 -10.16 2.87 -12.85
CA PRO A 173 -11.16 3.92 -12.66
C PRO A 173 -10.65 5.03 -11.76
N ASN A 174 -11.08 6.27 -12.03
CA ASN A 174 -10.72 7.46 -11.25
C ASN A 174 -9.21 7.74 -11.18
N ALA A 175 -8.43 7.27 -12.17
CA ALA A 175 -7.03 7.62 -12.33
C ALA A 175 -6.83 9.13 -12.48
N VAL A 176 -5.82 9.66 -11.81
CA VAL A 176 -5.50 11.08 -11.81
C VAL A 176 -4.71 11.43 -13.08
N VAL A 177 -5.26 12.36 -13.87
CA VAL A 177 -4.58 12.91 -15.04
C VAL A 177 -3.46 13.83 -14.60
N GLY A 178 -2.22 13.48 -14.96
CA GLY A 178 -1.03 14.27 -14.67
C GLY A 178 -0.71 15.29 -15.75
N GLY A 179 -1.15 15.05 -16.98
CA GLY A 179 -0.85 15.90 -18.11
C GLY A 179 -1.43 15.38 -19.43
N THR A 180 -0.99 15.95 -20.54
CA THR A 180 -1.48 15.57 -21.87
C THR A 180 -0.44 15.82 -22.97
N ASP A 181 -0.43 14.92 -23.95
CA ASP A 181 0.33 15.02 -25.21
C ASP A 181 -0.45 14.34 -26.33
N GLY A 182 -1.48 15.02 -26.85
CA GLY A 182 -2.41 14.43 -27.83
C GLY A 182 -3.37 13.36 -27.25
N GLU A 183 -3.01 12.74 -26.13
CA GLU A 183 -3.86 11.94 -25.25
C GLU A 183 -3.65 12.32 -23.78
N ASP A 184 -4.54 11.85 -22.89
CA ASP A 184 -4.37 12.02 -21.46
C ASP A 184 -3.24 11.13 -20.94
N MET A 185 -2.36 11.69 -20.11
CA MET A 185 -1.31 10.96 -19.42
C MET A 185 -1.60 10.94 -17.93
N TYR A 186 -1.46 9.78 -17.30
CA TYR A 186 -1.82 9.58 -15.90
C TYR A 186 -0.60 9.61 -15.00
N ILE A 187 -0.79 10.02 -13.75
CA ILE A 187 0.26 9.98 -12.74
C ILE A 187 0.52 8.52 -12.37
N GLY A 188 1.73 8.06 -12.66
CA GLY A 188 2.17 6.72 -12.27
C GLY A 188 3.48 6.74 -11.50
N ARG A 189 3.83 5.58 -10.97
CA ARG A 189 5.16 5.31 -10.42
C ARG A 189 5.57 3.89 -10.73
N ALA A 190 6.87 3.64 -10.79
CA ALA A 190 7.38 2.29 -11.07
C ALA A 190 8.72 2.04 -10.38
N GLN A 191 8.98 0.77 -10.08
CA GLN A 191 10.25 0.33 -9.51
C GLN A 191 11.39 0.39 -10.53
N HIS A 192 12.53 0.95 -10.14
CA HIS A 192 13.75 0.96 -10.94
C HIS A 192 14.99 1.15 -10.07
N GLU A 193 15.99 0.28 -10.25
CA GLU A 193 17.27 0.33 -9.53
C GLU A 193 17.14 0.49 -8.01
N GLY A 194 16.14 -0.17 -7.41
CA GLY A 194 15.89 -0.13 -5.97
C GLY A 194 15.09 1.09 -5.49
N GLY A 195 14.80 2.06 -6.36
CA GLY A 195 13.88 3.17 -6.07
C GLY A 195 12.46 2.94 -6.61
N ILE A 196 11.53 3.77 -6.15
CA ILE A 196 10.18 3.93 -6.69
C ILE A 196 10.11 5.31 -7.33
N ILE A 197 10.02 5.36 -8.65
CA ILE A 197 10.20 6.61 -9.40
C ILE A 197 8.85 7.08 -9.97
N PRO A 198 8.39 8.29 -9.63
CA PRO A 198 7.22 8.91 -10.26
C PRO A 198 7.44 9.18 -11.75
N GLY A 199 6.39 9.04 -12.54
CA GLY A 199 6.43 9.15 -13.99
C GLY A 199 5.06 9.31 -14.63
N LYS A 200 5.03 9.19 -15.96
CA LYS A 200 3.81 9.35 -16.78
C LYS A 200 3.37 8.01 -17.34
N VAL A 201 2.09 7.66 -17.18
CA VAL A 201 1.50 6.49 -17.84
C VAL A 201 0.86 6.93 -19.15
N VAL A 202 1.28 6.28 -20.25
CA VAL A 202 0.72 6.50 -21.57
C VAL A 202 0.01 5.23 -21.99
N ALA A 203 -1.33 5.24 -21.91
CA ALA A 203 -2.15 4.05 -22.09
C ALA A 203 -1.95 3.43 -23.48
N SER A 204 -1.89 4.26 -24.53
CA SER A 204 -1.69 3.79 -25.90
C SER A 204 -0.33 3.13 -26.14
N HIS A 205 0.70 3.51 -25.37
CA HIS A 205 2.05 2.91 -25.44
C HIS A 205 2.19 1.67 -24.56
N GLY A 206 1.25 1.46 -23.62
CA GLY A 206 1.24 0.30 -22.73
C GLY A 206 2.21 0.39 -21.56
N VAL A 207 2.78 1.55 -21.25
CA VAL A 207 3.87 1.70 -20.28
C VAL A 207 3.76 2.95 -19.41
N CYS A 208 4.37 2.88 -18.23
CA CYS A 208 4.78 4.04 -17.44
C CYS A 208 6.21 4.42 -17.82
N TYR A 209 6.44 5.68 -18.19
CA TYR A 209 7.78 6.22 -18.42
C TYR A 209 8.28 6.92 -17.17
N ILE A 210 9.49 6.58 -16.74
CA ILE A 210 10.17 7.22 -15.60
C ILE A 210 11.50 7.84 -16.04
N ALA A 211 11.88 8.94 -15.41
CA ALA A 211 13.15 9.60 -15.63
C ALA A 211 14.21 9.04 -14.68
N TRP A 212 15.28 8.41 -15.20
CA TRP A 212 16.40 7.95 -14.38
C TRP A 212 17.66 7.72 -15.23
N GLY A 213 18.81 8.08 -14.69
CA GLY A 213 20.12 7.81 -15.31
C GLY A 213 20.36 8.54 -16.63
N GLY A 214 19.75 9.72 -16.81
CA GLY A 214 19.84 10.49 -18.06
C GLY A 214 18.90 10.02 -19.17
N VAL A 215 18.07 9.00 -18.94
CA VAL A 215 17.19 8.41 -19.96
C VAL A 215 15.74 8.27 -19.50
N GLU A 216 14.84 8.16 -20.47
CA GLU A 216 13.44 7.79 -20.28
C GLU A 216 13.30 6.26 -20.30
N ASN A 217 12.87 5.69 -19.18
CA ASN A 217 12.79 4.24 -19.01
C ASN A 217 11.33 3.78 -19.08
N PRO A 218 10.94 2.95 -20.07
CA PRO A 218 9.60 2.37 -20.14
C PRO A 218 9.44 1.22 -19.15
N LYS A 219 8.31 1.18 -18.44
CA LYS A 219 7.94 0.16 -17.47
C LYS A 219 6.57 -0.41 -17.79
N ALA A 220 6.52 -1.71 -18.05
CA ALA A 220 5.27 -2.41 -18.36
C ALA A 220 4.41 -2.67 -17.11
N GLU A 221 5.03 -2.73 -15.93
CA GLU A 221 4.38 -2.87 -14.63
C GLU A 221 4.58 -1.58 -13.83
N TYR A 222 3.51 -1.04 -13.27
CA TYR A 222 3.49 0.26 -12.60
C TYR A 222 2.31 0.36 -11.64
N GLU A 223 2.27 1.44 -10.86
CA GLU A 223 1.09 1.84 -10.09
C GLU A 223 0.57 3.17 -10.63
N VAL A 224 -0.75 3.34 -10.61
CA VAL A 224 -1.45 4.56 -11.04
C VAL A 224 -2.08 5.23 -9.83
N LEU A 225 -1.90 6.54 -9.69
CA LEU A 225 -2.56 7.32 -8.65
C LEU A 225 -4.05 7.46 -8.98
N CYS A 226 -4.92 7.09 -8.05
CA CYS A 226 -6.37 7.09 -8.19
C CYS A 226 -7.04 7.81 -7.01
N ASP A 227 -8.29 8.26 -7.22
CA ASP A 227 -9.17 8.80 -6.16
C ASP A 227 -8.55 9.93 -5.31
N PHE A 228 -7.60 10.67 -5.88
CA PHE A 228 -6.85 11.70 -5.17
C PHE A 228 -7.09 13.07 -5.80
N ASN A 229 -7.72 13.97 -5.03
CA ASN A 229 -8.13 15.29 -5.50
C ASN A 229 -7.10 16.37 -5.12
N GLY A 230 -5.86 16.23 -5.60
CA GLY A 230 -4.78 17.18 -5.34
C GLY A 230 -4.73 18.33 -6.35
N GLU A 231 -3.79 19.24 -6.13
CA GLU A 231 -3.54 20.39 -7.01
C GLU A 231 -2.06 20.48 -7.37
N PHE A 232 -1.77 21.00 -8.56
CA PHE A 232 -0.42 21.34 -8.97
C PHE A 232 -0.12 22.80 -8.64
N VAL A 233 0.88 23.04 -7.80
CA VAL A 233 1.27 24.37 -7.33
C VAL A 233 2.65 24.74 -7.86
N PRO A 234 2.85 25.93 -8.45
CA PRO A 234 4.14 26.34 -9.00
C PRO A 234 5.17 26.53 -7.88
N VAL A 235 6.36 25.96 -8.07
CA VAL A 235 7.51 26.04 -7.16
C VAL A 235 8.81 26.14 -7.96
N SER A 236 9.92 26.40 -7.26
CA SER A 236 11.24 26.43 -7.88
C SER A 236 12.31 25.84 -6.96
N GLY A 237 13.33 25.23 -7.56
CA GLY A 237 14.46 24.67 -6.82
C GLY A 237 14.04 23.58 -5.85
N SER A 238 14.55 23.67 -4.62
CA SER A 238 14.26 22.76 -3.51
C SER A 238 13.13 23.26 -2.58
N ASP A 239 12.32 24.24 -3.01
CA ASP A 239 11.21 24.75 -2.21
C ASP A 239 10.01 23.80 -2.28
N ILE A 240 10.07 22.72 -1.49
CA ILE A 240 9.05 21.68 -1.44
C ILE A 240 8.00 22.04 -0.38
N PRO A 241 6.73 22.30 -0.76
CA PRO A 241 5.67 22.57 0.19
C PRO A 241 5.48 21.40 1.16
N ALA A 242 5.15 21.69 2.41
CA ALA A 242 4.87 20.65 3.41
C ALA A 242 3.66 19.77 3.06
N THR A 243 2.79 20.25 2.16
CA THR A 243 1.65 19.52 1.62
C THR A 243 1.96 18.72 0.36
N ALA A 244 3.19 18.76 -0.16
CA ALA A 244 3.58 17.97 -1.33
C ALA A 244 3.38 16.48 -1.06
N LEU A 245 2.73 15.79 -2.01
CA LEU A 245 2.44 14.37 -1.90
C LEU A 245 3.71 13.55 -2.19
N PRO A 246 4.27 12.81 -1.22
CA PRO A 246 5.34 11.86 -1.50
C PRO A 246 4.82 10.75 -2.40
N ALA A 247 5.53 10.48 -3.49
CA ALA A 247 5.07 9.58 -4.55
C ALA A 247 6.08 8.48 -4.88
N GLY A 248 7.22 8.48 -4.22
CA GLY A 248 8.26 7.48 -4.41
C GLY A 248 9.48 7.78 -3.57
N GLU A 249 10.56 7.04 -3.83
CA GLU A 249 11.85 7.19 -3.17
C GLU A 249 12.99 6.86 -4.13
N SER A 250 14.13 7.54 -3.95
CA SER A 250 15.36 7.22 -4.67
C SER A 250 15.98 5.92 -4.16
N GLU A 251 16.98 5.41 -4.86
CA GLU A 251 17.79 4.26 -4.42
C GLU A 251 18.51 4.47 -3.07
N GLU A 252 18.68 5.72 -2.65
CA GLU A 252 19.26 6.11 -1.36
C GLU A 252 18.18 6.38 -0.28
N GLY A 253 16.90 6.17 -0.60
CA GLY A 253 15.77 6.41 0.29
C GLY A 253 15.35 7.88 0.40
N GLU A 254 15.79 8.74 -0.52
CA GLU A 254 15.34 10.13 -0.57
C GLU A 254 13.89 10.18 -1.08
N PRO A 255 12.96 10.84 -0.36
CA PRO A 255 11.58 11.01 -0.84
C PRO A 255 11.53 11.75 -2.18
N LEU A 256 10.77 11.19 -3.13
CA LEU A 256 10.50 11.79 -4.43
C LEU A 256 9.04 12.24 -4.49
N PHE A 257 8.80 13.35 -5.18
CA PHE A 257 7.46 13.93 -5.34
C PHE A 257 7.05 13.98 -6.81
N ILE A 258 5.76 14.20 -7.07
CA ILE A 258 5.26 14.39 -8.44
C ILE A 258 5.47 15.84 -8.83
N GLY A 259 6.26 16.05 -9.88
CA GLY A 259 6.40 17.34 -10.53
C GLY A 259 5.73 17.32 -11.89
N ARG A 260 5.31 18.50 -12.36
CA ARG A 260 4.74 18.71 -13.69
C ARG A 260 5.41 19.89 -14.37
N VAL A 261 5.69 19.73 -15.66
CA VAL A 261 6.33 20.74 -16.50
C VAL A 261 5.57 20.83 -17.82
N THR A 262 5.45 22.05 -18.35
CA THR A 262 5.07 22.26 -19.75
C THR A 262 6.34 22.30 -20.60
N HIS A 263 6.51 21.34 -21.51
CA HIS A 263 7.67 21.25 -22.38
C HIS A 263 7.24 20.90 -23.81
N GLU A 264 7.67 21.71 -24.78
CA GLU A 264 7.39 21.52 -26.22
C GLU A 264 5.90 21.34 -26.58
N GLY A 265 4.99 21.95 -25.81
CA GLY A 265 3.55 21.85 -26.02
C GLY A 265 2.88 20.66 -25.33
N SER A 266 3.67 19.76 -24.74
CA SER A 266 3.20 18.72 -23.82
C SER A 266 3.16 19.26 -22.39
N VAL A 267 2.16 18.83 -21.62
CA VAL A 267 2.17 18.94 -20.16
C VAL A 267 2.47 17.55 -19.64
N THR A 268 3.58 17.35 -18.93
CA THR A 268 4.00 16.02 -18.49
C THR A 268 4.49 16.01 -17.05
N VAL A 269 4.30 14.87 -16.40
CA VAL A 269 4.74 14.63 -15.03
C VAL A 269 6.06 13.86 -14.99
N GLY A 270 6.73 13.96 -13.85
CA GLY A 270 7.98 13.28 -13.56
C GLY A 270 8.32 13.33 -12.06
N LYS A 271 9.59 13.05 -11.73
CA LYS A 271 10.06 13.02 -10.34
C LYS A 271 10.62 14.39 -9.94
N VAL A 272 10.26 14.88 -8.76
CA VAL A 272 10.98 15.96 -8.09
C VAL A 272 11.94 15.33 -7.10
N GLN A 273 13.21 15.70 -7.18
CA GLN A 273 14.25 15.24 -6.26
C GLN A 273 14.78 16.43 -5.46
N PRO A 274 14.37 16.59 -4.19
CA PRO A 274 14.68 17.78 -3.39
C PRO A 274 16.17 18.11 -3.28
N SER A 275 17.02 17.09 -3.12
CA SER A 275 18.48 17.21 -3.01
C SER A 275 19.14 17.76 -4.27
N HIS A 276 18.53 17.50 -5.44
CA HIS A 276 18.96 18.02 -6.73
C HIS A 276 18.33 19.38 -7.06
N GLY A 277 17.23 19.73 -6.39
CA GLY A 277 16.52 20.99 -6.58
C GLY A 277 15.86 21.13 -7.95
N VAL A 278 15.45 20.02 -8.57
CA VAL A 278 14.85 20.00 -9.90
C VAL A 278 13.73 18.97 -10.01
N CYS A 279 12.82 19.20 -10.96
CA CYS A 279 11.93 18.20 -11.51
C CYS A 279 12.57 17.57 -12.76
N TYR A 280 12.65 16.24 -12.78
CA TYR A 280 13.06 15.46 -13.93
C TYR A 280 11.84 14.86 -14.63
N ILE A 281 11.67 15.16 -15.91
CA ILE A 281 10.63 14.54 -16.74
C ILE A 281 11.25 13.53 -17.73
N PRO A 282 10.58 12.40 -17.98
CA PRO A 282 10.90 11.52 -19.09
C PRO A 282 10.30 12.11 -20.37
N TYR A 283 11.13 12.44 -21.37
CA TYR A 283 10.65 12.99 -22.64
C TYR A 283 11.63 12.72 -23.78
N GLY A 284 11.11 12.24 -24.92
CA GLY A 284 11.92 12.01 -26.13
C GLY A 284 13.06 11.02 -25.96
N GLY A 285 12.92 10.02 -25.07
CA GLY A 285 13.98 9.07 -24.75
C GLY A 285 14.98 9.55 -23.69
N GLN A 286 14.84 10.78 -23.17
CA GLN A 286 15.80 11.41 -22.25
C GLN A 286 15.16 11.75 -20.90
N GLU A 287 16.01 11.87 -19.88
CA GLU A 287 15.67 12.54 -18.61
C GLU A 287 16.05 14.02 -18.71
N LEU A 288 15.06 14.90 -18.63
CA LEU A 288 15.25 16.35 -18.74
C LEU A 288 15.00 17.03 -17.40
N ALA A 289 15.90 17.92 -16.96
CA ALA A 289 15.85 18.58 -15.66
C ALA A 289 15.32 20.02 -15.74
N PHE A 290 14.42 20.39 -14.83
CA PHE A 290 13.79 21.70 -14.76
C PHE A 290 13.82 22.25 -13.33
N ALA A 291 14.35 23.47 -13.16
CA ALA A 291 14.38 24.15 -11.87
C ALA A 291 13.08 24.89 -11.53
N GLU A 292 12.23 25.15 -12.52
CA GLU A 292 10.88 25.71 -12.36
C GLU A 292 9.86 24.65 -12.80
N TYR A 293 8.94 24.31 -11.91
CA TYR A 293 7.97 23.24 -12.12
C TYR A 293 6.74 23.45 -11.23
N GLU A 294 5.68 22.70 -11.47
CA GLU A 294 4.56 22.60 -10.53
C GLU A 294 4.71 21.30 -9.73
N ILE A 295 4.41 21.33 -8.43
CA ILE A 295 4.44 20.15 -7.56
C ILE A 295 3.03 19.75 -7.16
N TYR A 296 2.76 18.45 -7.13
CA TYR A 296 1.46 17.93 -6.73
C TYR A 296 1.33 17.92 -5.21
N VAL A 297 0.31 18.59 -4.69
CA VAL A 297 0.07 18.74 -3.24
C VAL A 297 -1.26 18.14 -2.82
N ASN A 298 -1.34 17.75 -1.55
CA ASN A 298 -2.58 17.38 -0.88
C ASN A 298 -3.57 18.55 -0.91
N PRO A 299 -4.88 18.26 -1.06
CA PRO A 299 -5.95 19.26 -0.95
C PRO A 299 -6.08 19.89 0.45
#